data_AF-A0AAW2XIL4-F1
#
_entry.id   AF-A0AAW2XIL4-F1
#
_cell.length_a   1.000
_cell.length_b   1.000
_cell.length_c   1.000
_cell.angle_alpha   90.00
_cell.angle_beta   90.00
_cell.angle_gamma   90.00
#
_symmetry.space_group_name_H-M   'P 1'
#
loop_
_entity.id
_entity.type
_entity.pdbx_description
1 polymer ?
#
loop_
_entity_poly.entity_id
_entity_poly.type
_entity_poly.pdbx_seq_one_letter_code
_entity_poly.pdbx_strand_id
1 'polypeptide(L)'
;MGAGIVARNSEGVCLAWRTRHFLYNSAADLAEALAAREAASLAIQRGWKSIILEGDCKNIIARLNSNDMDLSILGPIVDDIRKLMRSIPCCKAEFVPRECNSLAHNLARKAKANLDGRILPNIDSL
;
A
#
# COMPACT_ATOMS: atom_id res chain seq x y z
N MET A 1 8.80 1.33 -12.27
CA MET A 1 8.16 0.35 -11.36
C MET A 1 6.80 0.89 -10.94
N GLY A 2 5.77 0.06 -10.82
CA GLY A 2 4.43 0.51 -10.42
C GLY A 2 4.04 0.01 -9.03
N ALA A 3 3.20 0.77 -8.32
CA ALA A 3 2.43 0.27 -7.18
C ALA A 3 0.94 0.35 -7.51
N GLY A 4 0.21 -0.68 -7.06
CA GLY A 4 -1.24 -0.73 -7.11
C GLY A 4 -1.76 -0.84 -5.68
N ILE A 5 -2.78 -0.06 -5.38
CA ILE A 5 -3.44 -0.05 -4.08
C ILE A 5 -4.92 -0.27 -4.34
N VAL A 6 -5.52 -1.15 -3.54
CA VAL A 6 -6.96 -1.38 -3.54
C VAL A 6 -7.45 -1.30 -2.10
N ALA A 7 -8.48 -0.50 -1.88
CA ALA A 7 -9.21 -0.48 -0.63
C ALA A 7 -10.57 -1.14 -0.81
N ARG A 8 -10.94 -2.01 0.12
CA ARG A 8 -12.22 -2.73 0.10
C ARG A 8 -12.90 -2.63 1.47
N ASN A 9 -14.22 -2.75 1.50
CA ASN A 9 -14.96 -2.93 2.76
C ASN A 9 -14.94 -4.42 3.20
N SER A 10 -15.57 -4.72 4.33
CA SER A 10 -15.69 -6.09 4.88
C SER A 10 -16.49 -7.06 4.00
N GLU A 11 -17.28 -6.55 3.06
CA GLU A 11 -18.03 -7.35 2.07
C GLU A 11 -17.20 -7.62 0.80
N GLY A 12 -15.96 -7.14 0.75
CA GLY A 12 -15.07 -7.26 -0.41
C GLY A 12 -15.32 -6.23 -1.52
N VAL A 13 -16.24 -5.28 -1.32
CA VAL A 13 -16.55 -4.22 -2.28
C VAL A 13 -15.40 -3.23 -2.35
N CYS A 14 -14.90 -2.96 -3.56
CA CYS A 14 -13.85 -1.97 -3.80
C CYS A 14 -14.38 -0.55 -3.54
N LEU A 15 -13.75 0.15 -2.60
CA LEU A 15 -14.10 1.52 -2.21
C LEU A 15 -13.24 2.56 -2.93
N ALA A 16 -12.00 2.19 -3.24
CA ALA A 16 -11.06 3.02 -3.97
C ALA A 16 -9.90 2.16 -4.49
N TRP A 17 -9.27 2.62 -5.56
CA TRP A 17 -7.96 2.13 -5.95
C TRP A 17 -7.07 3.28 -6.41
N ARG A 18 -5.76 3.03 -6.38
CA ARG A 18 -4.74 3.97 -6.83
C ARG A 18 -3.63 3.20 -7.54
N THR A 19 -3.11 3.80 -8.61
CA THR A 19 -1.84 3.38 -9.21
C THR A 19 -0.81 4.49 -9.07
N ARG A 20 0.44 4.11 -8.81
CA ARG A 20 1.58 5.02 -8.75
C ARG A 20 2.70 4.48 -9.62
N HIS A 21 3.33 5.35 -10.39
CA HIS A 21 4.49 4.99 -11.20
C HIS A 21 5.74 5.62 -10.61
N PHE A 22 6.71 4.79 -10.23
CA PHE A 22 8.01 5.22 -9.73
C PHE A 22 9.04 5.13 -10.85
N LEU A 23 9.82 6.20 -11.03
CA LEU A 23 10.87 6.33 -12.04
C LEU A 23 12.15 5.53 -11.72
N TYR A 24 12.14 4.73 -10.66
CA TYR A 24 13.31 3.98 -10.19
C TYR A 24 13.26 2.50 -10.62
N ASN A 25 14.42 1.96 -11.00
CA ASN A 25 14.67 0.51 -11.09
C ASN A 25 15.12 0.00 -9.72
N SER A 26 14.16 -0.32 -8.87
CA SER A 26 14.44 -0.68 -7.47
C SER A 26 14.08 -2.13 -7.13
N ALA A 27 14.59 -2.60 -5.99
CA ALA A 27 14.27 -3.92 -5.44
C ALA A 27 12.77 -4.06 -5.12
N ALA A 28 12.26 -5.29 -5.16
CA ALA A 28 10.85 -5.61 -4.87
C ALA A 28 10.39 -5.04 -3.52
N ASP A 29 11.22 -5.14 -2.47
CA ASP A 29 10.90 -4.60 -1.15
C ASP A 29 10.67 -3.08 -1.15
N LEU A 30 11.37 -2.32 -2.00
CA LEU A 30 11.11 -0.89 -2.14
C LEU A 30 9.75 -0.62 -2.78
N ALA A 31 9.37 -1.42 -3.79
CA ALA A 31 8.06 -1.33 -4.42
C ALA A 31 6.94 -1.49 -3.39
N GLU A 32 7.06 -2.53 -2.57
CA GLU A 32 6.08 -2.92 -1.58
C GLU A 32 6.01 -1.92 -0.43
N ALA A 33 7.15 -1.39 0.02
CA ALA A 33 7.19 -0.30 0.99
C ALA A 33 6.49 0.97 0.47
N LEU A 34 6.77 1.37 -0.78
CA LEU A 34 6.12 2.53 -1.38
C LEU A 34 4.62 2.31 -1.61
N ALA A 35 4.21 1.10 -1.97
CA ALA A 35 2.79 0.74 -2.09
C ALA A 35 2.07 0.84 -0.73
N ALA A 36 2.67 0.30 0.34
CA ALA A 36 2.14 0.40 1.70
C ALA A 36 2.01 1.86 2.16
N ARG A 37 3.01 2.69 1.87
CA ARG A 37 2.98 4.13 2.16
C ARG A 37 1.81 4.84 1.47
N GLU A 38 1.61 4.56 0.19
CA GLU A 38 0.49 5.13 -0.59
C GLU A 38 -0.86 4.64 -0.08
N ALA A 39 -0.96 3.37 0.37
CA ALA A 39 -2.18 2.82 0.96
C ALA A 39 -2.53 3.52 2.29
N ALA A 40 -1.56 3.70 3.19
CA ALA A 40 -1.77 4.43 4.44
C ALA A 40 -2.16 5.90 4.18
N SER A 41 -1.50 6.55 3.23
CA SER A 41 -1.84 7.92 2.82
C SER A 41 -3.24 8.03 2.26
N LEU A 42 -3.66 7.08 1.42
CA LEU A 42 -5.02 7.02 0.88
C LEU A 42 -6.07 6.89 2.01
N ALA A 43 -5.81 6.05 3.01
CA ALA A 43 -6.71 5.88 4.13
C ALA A 43 -6.91 7.18 4.93
N ILE A 44 -5.82 7.90 5.18
CA ILE A 44 -5.86 9.22 5.85
C ILE A 44 -6.64 10.23 5.01
N GLN A 45 -6.38 10.30 3.70
CA GLN A 45 -7.10 11.20 2.78
C GLN A 45 -8.60 10.90 2.70
N ARG A 46 -8.99 9.64 2.89
CA ARG A 46 -10.40 9.20 2.92
C ARG A 46 -11.03 9.32 4.31
N GLY A 47 -10.27 9.67 5.33
CA GLY A 47 -10.74 9.76 6.71
C GLY A 47 -11.12 8.42 7.32
N TRP A 48 -10.58 7.31 6.81
CA TRP A 48 -10.84 5.98 7.38
C TRP A 48 -10.15 5.85 8.72
N LYS A 49 -10.91 5.42 9.73
CA LYS A 49 -10.43 5.32 11.11
C LYS A 49 -10.04 3.90 11.51
N SER A 50 -10.53 2.90 10.78
CA SER A 50 -10.23 1.49 11.02
C SER A 50 -9.86 0.83 9.70
N ILE A 51 -8.63 0.34 9.58
CA ILE A 51 -8.12 -0.33 8.38
C ILE A 51 -7.22 -1.52 8.75
N ILE A 52 -7.11 -2.45 7.81
CA ILE A 52 -6.06 -3.47 7.76
C ILE A 52 -5.22 -3.16 6.53
N LEU A 53 -3.92 -2.93 6.71
CA LEU A 53 -2.98 -2.76 5.61
C LEU A 53 -2.43 -4.13 5.22
N GLU A 54 -2.88 -4.64 4.09
CA GLU A 54 -2.50 -5.95 3.58
C GLU A 54 -1.38 -5.85 2.54
N GLY A 55 -0.43 -6.78 2.57
CA GLY A 55 0.62 -6.89 1.55
C GLY A 55 1.25 -8.29 1.49
N ASP A 56 1.82 -8.64 0.34
CA ASP A 56 2.44 -9.96 0.09
C ASP A 56 3.96 -9.99 0.32
N CYS A 57 4.54 -8.91 0.84
CA CYS A 57 5.94 -8.91 1.29
C CYS A 57 6.04 -9.09 2.81
N LYS A 58 6.35 -10.32 3.25
CA LYS A 58 6.59 -10.64 4.67
C LYS A 58 7.63 -9.74 5.33
N ASN A 59 8.70 -9.39 4.62
CA ASN A 59 9.77 -8.54 5.15
C ASN A 59 9.24 -7.14 5.50
N ILE A 60 8.46 -6.52 4.59
CA ILE A 60 7.85 -5.21 4.84
C ILE A 60 6.84 -5.29 5.97
N ILE A 61 5.93 -6.27 5.96
CA ILE A 61 4.93 -6.42 7.04
C ILE A 61 5.59 -6.62 8.40
N ALA A 62 6.63 -7.46 8.48
CA ALA A 62 7.37 -7.68 9.73
C ALA A 62 8.01 -6.39 10.23
N ARG A 63 8.61 -5.59 9.34
CA ARG A 63 9.16 -4.27 9.68
C ARG A 63 8.06 -3.32 10.16
N LEU A 64 6.92 -3.24 9.51
CA LEU A 64 5.82 -2.37 9.92
C LEU A 64 5.28 -2.71 11.33
N ASN A 65 5.29 -3.99 11.69
CA ASN A 65 4.84 -4.47 13.00
C ASN A 65 5.94 -4.44 14.08
N SER A 66 7.21 -4.27 13.71
CA SER A 66 8.31 -4.08 14.67
C SER A 66 8.36 -2.64 15.21
N ASN A 67 8.76 -2.49 16.47
CA ASN A 67 9.05 -1.18 17.08
C ASN A 67 10.53 -0.78 16.95
N ASP A 68 11.36 -1.66 16.40
CA ASP A 68 12.79 -1.43 16.29
C ASP A 68 13.11 -0.43 15.18
N MET A 69 14.18 0.33 15.41
CA MET A 69 14.73 1.21 14.39
C MET A 69 15.30 0.37 13.25
N ASP A 70 14.81 0.62 12.04
CA ASP A 70 15.34 -0.01 10.84
C ASP A 70 16.50 0.85 10.29
N LEU A 71 17.73 0.33 10.39
CA LEU A 71 18.95 1.01 9.94
C LEU A 71 19.29 0.73 8.47
N SER A 72 18.42 0.01 7.75
CA SER A 72 18.62 -0.27 6.33
C SER A 72 18.23 0.92 5.44
N ILE A 73 18.50 0.79 4.14
CA ILE A 73 18.09 1.78 3.12
C ILE A 73 16.57 2.03 3.09
N LEU A 74 15.76 1.06 3.55
CA LEU A 74 14.30 1.19 3.63
C LEU A 74 13.85 1.84 4.95
N GLY A 75 14.73 1.98 5.93
CA GLY A 75 14.41 2.48 7.26
C GLY A 75 13.63 3.80 7.29
N PRO A 76 14.05 4.84 6.54
CA PRO A 76 13.30 6.09 6.44
C PRO A 76 11.87 5.92 5.91
N ILE A 77 11.68 5.02 4.94
CA ILE A 77 10.37 4.76 4.33
C ILE A 77 9.50 3.98 5.31
N VAL A 78 10.05 2.97 5.97
CA VAL A 78 9.38 2.19 7.01
C VAL A 78 8.92 3.09 8.16
N ASP A 79 9.77 4.00 8.63
CA ASP A 79 9.41 4.95 9.69
C ASP A 79 8.28 5.89 9.28
N ASP A 80 8.30 6.38 8.04
CA ASP A 80 7.23 7.22 7.50
C ASP A 80 5.90 6.43 7.42
N ILE A 81 5.92 5.18 6.96
CA ILE A 81 4.72 4.33 6.95
C ILE A 81 4.18 4.12 8.36
N ARG A 82 5.06 3.80 9.33
CA ARG A 82 4.67 3.62 10.74
C ARG A 82 4.04 4.90 11.31
N LYS A 83 4.57 6.09 10.98
CA LYS A 83 3.98 7.37 11.38
C LYS A 83 2.58 7.57 10.79
N LEU A 84 2.40 7.28 9.50
CA LEU A 84 1.08 7.32 8.86
C LEU A 84 0.11 6.34 9.53
N MET A 85 0.51 5.09 9.75
CA MET A 85 -0.30 4.08 10.43
C MET A 85 -0.72 4.51 11.84
N ARG A 86 0.20 5.08 12.62
CA ARG A 86 -0.09 5.59 13.98
C ARG A 86 -1.06 6.77 13.99
N SER A 87 -1.17 7.51 12.89
CA SER A 87 -2.16 8.59 12.76
C SER A 87 -3.59 8.08 12.48
N ILE A 88 -3.74 6.79 12.14
CA ILE A 88 -5.02 6.14 11.91
C ILE A 88 -5.44 5.42 13.21
N PRO A 89 -6.61 5.76 13.80
CA PRO A 89 -7.01 5.27 15.14
C PRO A 89 -6.93 3.74 15.34
N CYS A 90 -7.32 2.95 14.35
CA CYS A 90 -7.28 1.50 14.40
C CYS A 90 -6.63 0.96 13.11
N CYS A 91 -5.30 0.89 13.11
CA CYS A 91 -4.54 0.39 11.97
C CYS A 91 -3.61 -0.75 12.39
N LYS A 92 -3.60 -1.83 11.59
CA LYS A 92 -2.65 -2.93 11.69
C LYS A 92 -2.15 -3.32 10.31
N ALA A 93 -0.97 -3.95 10.23
CA ALA A 93 -0.44 -4.51 9.00
C ALA A 93 -0.48 -6.03 9.05
N GLU A 94 -0.97 -6.66 7.97
CA GLU A 94 -1.08 -8.12 7.87
C GLU A 94 -0.50 -8.63 6.56
N PHE A 95 0.17 -9.78 6.65
CA PHE A 95 0.68 -10.47 5.47
C PHE A 95 -0.45 -11.27 4.84
N VAL A 96 -0.63 -11.12 3.54
CA VAL A 96 -1.53 -11.93 2.73
C VAL A 96 -0.77 -12.64 1.61
N PRO A 97 -1.16 -13.88 1.24
CA PRO A 97 -0.59 -14.53 0.08
C PRO A 97 -0.83 -13.71 -1.19
N ARG A 98 0.10 -13.80 -2.15
CA ARG A 98 0.07 -13.02 -3.39
C ARG A 98 -1.19 -13.28 -4.22
N GLU A 99 -1.76 -14.47 -4.11
CA GLU A 99 -3.02 -14.86 -4.76
C GLU A 99 -4.18 -13.97 -4.31
N CYS A 100 -4.21 -13.62 -3.01
CA CYS A 100 -5.19 -12.70 -2.42
C CYS A 100 -4.91 -11.23 -2.82
N ASN A 101 -3.66 -10.90 -3.18
CA ASN A 101 -3.22 -9.58 -3.62
C ASN A 101 -3.20 -9.38 -5.15
N SER A 102 -3.79 -10.31 -5.90
CA SER A 102 -3.72 -10.34 -7.37
C SER A 102 -4.26 -9.06 -8.05
N LEU A 103 -5.31 -8.45 -7.49
CA LEU A 103 -5.89 -7.22 -8.04
C LEU A 103 -4.93 -6.02 -7.92
N ALA A 104 -4.32 -5.82 -6.75
CA ALA A 104 -3.35 -4.76 -6.54
C ALA A 104 -2.10 -4.99 -7.39
N HIS A 105 -1.67 -6.25 -7.52
CA HIS A 105 -0.55 -6.62 -8.39
C HIS A 105 -0.83 -6.32 -9.87
N ASN A 106 -2.03 -6.64 -10.37
CA ASN A 106 -2.44 -6.32 -11.74
C ASN A 106 -2.52 -4.80 -11.97
N LEU A 107 -3.00 -4.05 -10.98
CA LEU A 107 -2.98 -2.59 -11.02
C LEU A 107 -1.55 -2.03 -11.07
N ALA A 108 -0.64 -2.57 -10.27
CA ALA A 108 0.78 -2.19 -10.29
C ALA A 108 1.40 -2.41 -11.68
N ARG A 109 1.08 -3.53 -12.35
CA ARG A 109 1.53 -3.80 -13.73
C ARG A 109 0.91 -2.86 -14.77
N LYS A 110 -0.32 -2.41 -14.53
CA LYS A 110 -1.04 -1.47 -15.41
C LYS A 110 -0.70 0.00 -15.14
N ALA A 111 0.09 0.31 -14.11
CA ALA A 111 0.49 1.68 -13.77
C ALA A 111 1.31 2.30 -14.93
N LYS A 112 0.62 3.05 -15.79
CA LYS A 112 1.22 3.90 -16.82
C LYS A 112 1.41 5.31 -16.25
N ALA A 113 2.37 6.06 -16.78
CA ALA A 113 2.63 7.46 -16.37
C ALA A 113 1.37 8.35 -16.34
N ASN A 114 0.36 8.06 -17.18
CA ASN A 114 -0.86 8.86 -17.30
C ASN A 114 -1.97 8.50 -16.27
N LEU A 115 -1.81 7.45 -15.46
CA LEU A 115 -2.74 7.04 -14.40
C LEU A 115 -2.19 7.31 -12.99
N ASP A 116 -1.01 7.95 -12.91
CA ASP A 116 -0.34 8.23 -11.65
C ASP A 116 -1.18 9.16 -10.77
N GLY A 117 -1.63 8.67 -9.62
CA GLY A 117 -2.29 9.48 -8.59
C GLY A 117 -3.78 9.72 -8.73
N ARG A 118 -4.44 9.11 -9.70
CA ARG A 118 -5.90 9.08 -9.74
C ARG A 118 -6.41 8.14 -8.65
N ILE A 119 -7.33 8.64 -7.82
CA ILE A 119 -8.12 7.83 -6.90
C ILE A 119 -9.45 7.57 -7.60
N LEU A 120 -9.70 6.36 -8.04
CA LEU A 120 -10.93 6.04 -8.75
C LEU A 120 -11.90 5.25 -7.85
N PRO A 121 -13.20 5.59 -7.87
CA PRO A 121 -14.15 5.17 -6.84
C PRO A 121 -14.70 3.74 -7.02
N ASN A 122 -14.40 3.05 -8.13
CA ASN A 122 -14.95 1.72 -8.40
C ASN A 122 -14.05 0.93 -9.38
N ILE A 123 -14.09 -0.40 -9.30
CA ILE A 123 -13.41 -1.32 -10.22
C ILE A 123 -13.93 -1.21 -11.66
N ASP A 124 -15.14 -0.65 -11.87
CA ASP A 124 -15.75 -0.44 -13.21
C ASP A 124 -15.02 0.61 -14.06
N SER A 125 -14.02 1.30 -13.48
CA SER A 125 -13.21 2.31 -14.17
C SER A 125 -11.81 1.80 -14.57
N LEU A 126 -11.64 0.48 -14.67
CA LEU A 126 -10.38 -0.25 -14.90
C LEU A 126 -10.31 -0.92 -16.29
#